data_AF-I2E8A9-F1
#
_entry.id   AF-I2E8A9-F1
#
_cell.length_a   1.000
_cell.length_b   1.000
_cell.length_c   1.000
_cell.angle_alpha   90.00
_cell.angle_beta   90.00
_cell.angle_gamma   90.00
#
_symmetry.space_group_name_H-M   'P 1'
#
loop_
_entity.id
_entity.type
_entity.pdbx_description
1 polymer ?
#
loop_
_entity_poly.entity_id
_entity_poly.type
_entity_poly.pdbx_seq_one_letter_code
_entity_poly.pdbx_strand_id
1 'polypeptide(L)'
;LAGCRTWRRRSSSWTSARRRRVPMPPKSSGTRSGAPRLSEVARKVAAPKGAVTTGWPAVRRTCSQKLGIEFDPWQDQVGGLVLAKRKDGSLASTIDGVGLSLPRQVGKTYLIASMMFALCVNTPGLL
;
A
#
# COMPACT_ATOMS: atom_id res chain seq x y z
N LEU A 1 37.83 -9.40 -43.60
CA LEU A 1 36.85 -8.58 -42.83
C LEU A 1 36.07 -9.51 -41.90
N ALA A 2 36.12 -9.18 -40.60
CA ALA A 2 35.29 -9.65 -39.48
C ALA A 2 35.25 -11.16 -39.14
N GLY A 3 35.94 -11.50 -38.05
CA GLY A 3 35.90 -12.81 -37.42
C GLY A 3 34.60 -13.09 -36.67
N CYS A 4 34.11 -14.32 -36.80
CA CYS A 4 33.04 -14.86 -35.99
C CYS A 4 33.66 -15.64 -34.81
N ARG A 5 33.80 -14.99 -33.65
CA ARG A 5 34.24 -15.65 -32.41
C ARG A 5 33.14 -16.59 -31.96
N THR A 6 33.47 -17.86 -31.87
CA THR A 6 32.62 -18.93 -31.36
C THR A 6 32.24 -18.66 -29.90
N TRP A 7 30.95 -18.44 -29.64
CA TRP A 7 30.42 -18.40 -28.28
C TRP A 7 30.35 -19.83 -27.75
N ARG A 8 31.42 -20.26 -27.09
CA ARG A 8 31.44 -21.49 -26.29
C ARG A 8 30.44 -21.33 -25.15
N ARG A 9 29.33 -22.08 -25.19
CA ARG A 9 28.38 -22.22 -24.07
C ARG A 9 29.17 -22.60 -22.81
N ARG A 10 29.39 -21.64 -21.92
CA ARG A 10 29.88 -21.90 -20.56
C ARG A 10 28.70 -22.51 -19.81
N SER A 11 28.71 -23.83 -19.65
CA SER A 11 27.79 -24.54 -18.75
C SER A 11 28.08 -24.08 -17.33
N SER A 12 27.34 -23.08 -16.85
CA SER A 12 27.27 -22.81 -15.43
C SER A 12 26.50 -23.97 -14.80
N SER A 13 27.24 -24.88 -14.17
CA SER A 13 26.68 -25.85 -13.24
C SER A 13 25.97 -25.05 -12.14
N TRP A 14 24.65 -25.00 -12.20
CA TRP A 14 23.82 -24.53 -11.10
C TRP A 14 23.92 -25.59 -10.00
N THR A 15 24.96 -25.47 -9.18
CA THR A 15 25.02 -26.16 -7.90
C THR A 15 23.80 -25.73 -7.10
N SER A 16 22.96 -26.71 -6.79
CA SER A 16 21.76 -26.63 -5.99
C SER A 16 22.09 -26.14 -4.59
N ALA A 17 22.20 -24.82 -4.44
CA ALA A 17 22.24 -24.16 -3.16
C ALA A 17 20.93 -24.49 -2.43
N ARG A 18 21.01 -25.48 -1.55
CA ARG A 18 19.98 -25.95 -0.64
C ARG A 18 19.38 -24.73 0.05
N ARG A 19 18.23 -24.23 -0.43
CA ARG A 19 17.49 -23.16 0.25
C ARG A 19 17.26 -23.63 1.68
N ARG A 20 17.96 -22.99 2.63
CA ARG A 20 17.67 -23.19 4.05
C ARG A 20 16.21 -22.83 4.23
N ARG A 21 15.37 -23.83 4.53
CA ARG A 21 13.99 -23.58 4.97
C ARG A 21 14.10 -22.75 6.23
N VAL A 22 13.76 -21.46 6.13
CA VAL A 22 13.51 -20.65 7.31
C VAL A 22 12.23 -21.21 7.95
N PRO A 23 12.26 -21.68 9.20
CA PRO A 23 11.06 -22.14 9.89
C PRO A 23 10.04 -21.00 9.91
N MET A 24 8.81 -21.30 9.50
CA MET A 24 7.73 -20.32 9.62
C MET A 24 7.47 -20.08 11.12
N PRO A 25 7.38 -18.82 11.57
CA PRO A 25 7.02 -18.54 12.96
C PRO A 25 5.66 -19.17 13.27
N PRO A 26 5.45 -19.70 14.49
CA PRO A 26 4.18 -20.29 14.88
C PRO A 26 3.06 -19.24 14.73
N LYS A 27 1.94 -19.64 14.11
CA LYS A 27 0.70 -18.84 14.11
C LYS A 27 0.29 -18.66 15.56
N SER A 28 0.39 -17.44 16.09
CA SER A 28 -0.14 -17.13 17.41
C SER A 28 -1.65 -17.30 17.40
N SER A 29 -2.13 -18.36 18.04
CA SER A 29 -3.53 -18.62 18.35
C SER A 29 -3.99 -17.63 19.42
N GLY A 30 -4.50 -16.49 18.97
CA GLY A 30 -5.16 -15.51 19.81
C GLY A 30 -5.97 -14.61 18.92
N THR A 31 -7.27 -14.86 18.81
CA THR A 31 -8.20 -14.02 18.07
C THR A 31 -8.26 -12.66 18.78
N ARG A 32 -7.35 -11.73 18.43
CA ARG A 32 -7.59 -10.31 18.69
C ARG A 32 -8.80 -9.94 17.85
N SER A 33 -9.91 -9.65 18.49
CA SER A 33 -11.21 -9.31 17.92
C SER A 33 -11.23 -7.93 17.24
N GLY A 34 -10.12 -7.50 16.66
CA GLY A 34 -9.98 -6.23 15.96
C GLY A 34 -9.02 -6.39 14.80
N ALA A 35 -9.29 -5.70 13.69
CA ALA A 35 -8.38 -5.69 12.58
C ALA A 35 -6.99 -5.18 13.01
N PRO A 36 -5.89 -5.79 12.53
CA PRO A 36 -4.56 -5.46 12.98
C PRO A 36 -4.22 -3.99 12.67
N ARG A 37 -3.52 -3.34 13.59
CA ARG A 37 -3.11 -1.95 13.38
C ARG A 37 -2.11 -1.87 12.24
N LEU A 38 -2.09 -0.76 11.51
CA LEU A 38 -1.17 -0.58 10.40
C LEU A 38 0.30 -0.67 10.84
N SER A 39 0.60 -0.20 12.05
CA SER A 39 1.92 -0.33 12.68
C SER A 39 2.32 -1.78 12.99
N GLU A 40 1.36 -2.70 13.10
CA GLU A 40 1.61 -4.13 13.34
C GLU A 40 1.81 -4.89 12.01
N VAL A 41 1.14 -4.45 10.93
CA VAL A 41 1.22 -5.10 9.60
C VAL A 41 2.39 -4.58 8.78
N ALA A 42 2.67 -3.27 8.84
CA ALA A 42 3.70 -2.64 8.03
C ALA A 42 5.05 -2.64 8.74
N ARG A 43 6.12 -2.96 7.99
CA ARG A 43 7.51 -2.91 8.48
C ARG A 43 7.92 -1.52 8.97
N LYS A 44 7.41 -0.46 8.32
CA LYS A 44 7.68 0.93 8.67
C LYS A 44 6.44 1.77 8.35
N VAL A 45 6.02 2.58 9.32
CA VAL A 45 4.96 3.58 9.16
C VAL A 45 5.48 4.89 9.70
N ALA A 46 5.39 5.95 8.90
CA ALA A 46 5.71 7.31 9.31
C ALA A 46 4.48 8.17 9.06
N ALA A 47 3.71 8.45 10.11
CA ALA A 47 2.53 9.29 10.02
C ALA A 47 2.94 10.78 9.90
N PRO A 48 2.19 11.59 9.14
CA PRO A 48 2.48 13.02 9.00
C PRO A 48 2.29 13.74 10.33
N LYS A 49 3.21 14.67 10.65
CA LYS A 49 3.13 15.48 11.87
C LYS A 49 1.96 16.47 11.79
N GLY A 50 1.24 16.64 12.89
CA GLY A 50 0.16 17.62 13.01
C GLY A 50 -1.13 17.25 12.27
N ALA A 51 -1.29 15.99 11.85
CA ALA A 51 -2.58 15.48 11.38
C ALA A 51 -3.59 15.46 12.54
N VAL A 52 -4.73 16.12 12.35
CA VAL A 52 -5.80 16.23 13.36
C VAL A 52 -7.09 15.57 12.88
N THR A 53 -7.40 15.70 11.59
CA THR A 53 -8.58 15.08 10.98
C THR A 53 -8.21 14.31 9.73
N THR A 54 -9.15 13.57 9.13
CA THR A 54 -8.92 12.87 7.88
C THR A 54 -10.16 12.95 6.98
N GLY A 55 -9.94 13.08 5.67
CA GLY A 55 -11.00 13.02 4.66
C GLY A 55 -11.46 11.60 4.33
N TRP A 56 -10.79 10.56 4.85
CA TRP A 56 -11.04 9.17 4.50
C TRP A 56 -12.48 8.69 4.71
N PRO A 57 -13.20 9.02 5.80
CA PRO A 57 -14.56 8.51 6.01
C PRO A 57 -15.54 8.89 4.89
N ALA A 58 -15.40 10.09 4.31
CA ALA A 58 -16.23 10.53 3.20
C ALA A 58 -15.92 9.75 1.91
N VAL A 59 -14.64 9.51 1.64
CA VAL A 59 -14.18 8.71 0.49
C VAL A 59 -14.63 7.26 0.63
N ARG A 60 -14.41 6.65 1.80
CA ARG A 60 -14.81 5.26 2.10
C ARG A 60 -16.31 5.04 1.93
N ARG A 61 -17.14 5.98 2.40
CA ARG A 61 -18.59 5.94 2.20
C ARG A 61 -18.96 5.95 0.73
N THR A 62 -18.34 6.82 -0.06
CA THR A 62 -18.57 6.88 -1.51
C THR A 62 -18.14 5.61 -2.23
N CYS A 63 -16.98 5.05 -1.88
CA CYS A 63 -16.52 3.77 -2.41
C CYS A 63 -17.53 2.65 -2.12
N SER A 64 -17.96 2.49 -0.87
CA SER A 64 -18.88 1.42 -0.48
C SER A 64 -20.28 1.63 -1.07
N GLN A 65 -20.85 2.84 -0.95
CA GLN A 65 -22.26 3.09 -1.30
C GLN A 65 -22.51 3.34 -2.78
N LYS A 66 -21.58 3.98 -3.49
CA LYS A 66 -21.78 4.36 -4.91
C LYS A 66 -21.00 3.47 -5.87
N LEU A 67 -19.85 2.95 -5.46
CA LEU A 67 -18.98 2.16 -6.32
C LEU A 67 -19.00 0.66 -5.99
N GLY A 68 -19.59 0.25 -4.86
CA GLY A 68 -19.59 -1.14 -4.41
C GLY A 68 -18.18 -1.66 -4.08
N ILE A 69 -17.27 -0.77 -3.67
CA ILE A 69 -15.87 -1.06 -3.40
C ILE A 69 -15.65 -1.14 -1.90
N GLU A 70 -15.10 -2.27 -1.46
CA GLU A 70 -14.71 -2.53 -0.09
C GLU A 70 -13.19 -2.58 0.05
N PHE A 71 -12.69 -2.27 1.24
CA PHE A 71 -11.26 -2.16 1.52
C PHE A 71 -10.82 -3.10 2.62
N ASP A 72 -9.61 -3.63 2.48
CA ASP A 72 -8.95 -4.33 3.56
C ASP A 72 -8.69 -3.38 4.74
N PRO A 73 -8.62 -3.87 5.98
CA PRO A 73 -8.39 -2.99 7.13
C PRO A 73 -7.08 -2.19 7.09
N TRP A 74 -6.05 -2.70 6.40
CA TRP A 74 -4.81 -1.94 6.21
C TRP A 74 -4.98 -0.84 5.16
N GLN A 75 -5.82 -1.05 4.14
CA GLN A 75 -6.15 -0.05 3.11
C GLN A 75 -6.94 1.10 3.74
N ASP A 76 -7.88 0.79 4.63
CA ASP A 76 -8.63 1.79 5.40
C ASP A 76 -7.72 2.68 6.25
N GLN A 77 -6.76 2.07 6.95
CA GLN A 77 -5.82 2.81 7.79
C GLN A 77 -4.84 3.66 6.96
N VAL A 78 -4.35 3.13 5.83
CA VAL A 78 -3.50 3.89 4.91
C VAL A 78 -4.26 5.04 4.28
N GLY A 79 -5.50 4.84 3.84
CA GLY A 79 -6.35 5.88 3.28
C GLY A 79 -6.59 7.03 4.27
N GLY A 80 -6.74 6.70 5.55
CA GLY A 80 -6.77 7.64 6.67
C GLY A 80 -5.53 8.55 6.74
N LEU A 81 -4.33 7.97 6.56
CA LEU A 81 -3.06 8.70 6.56
C LEU A 81 -2.84 9.49 5.28
N VAL A 82 -3.24 8.96 4.13
CA VAL A 82 -3.12 9.62 2.82
C VAL A 82 -3.93 10.91 2.81
N LEU A 83 -5.17 10.86 3.30
CA LEU A 83 -6.10 11.98 3.36
C LEU A 83 -6.11 12.68 4.73
N ALA A 84 -5.03 12.53 5.49
CA ALA A 84 -4.86 13.23 6.76
C ALA A 84 -4.80 14.74 6.52
N LYS A 85 -5.51 15.49 7.34
CA LYS A 85 -5.61 16.95 7.30
C LYS A 85 -5.07 17.57 8.57
N ARG A 86 -4.43 18.73 8.43
CA ARG A 86 -4.00 19.58 9.55
C ARG A 86 -5.18 20.39 10.09
N LYS A 87 -4.95 21.18 11.15
CA LYS A 87 -5.96 22.06 11.75
C LYS A 87 -6.54 23.08 10.78
N ASP A 88 -5.74 23.51 9.81
CA ASP A 88 -6.12 24.44 8.73
C ASP A 88 -6.94 23.78 7.60
N GLY A 89 -7.19 22.47 7.68
CA GLY A 89 -7.89 21.71 6.65
C GLY A 89 -7.04 21.33 5.44
N SER A 90 -5.77 21.78 5.38
CA SER A 90 -4.81 21.40 4.35
C SER A 90 -4.39 19.93 4.52
N LEU A 91 -4.00 19.28 3.41
CA LEU A 91 -3.46 17.93 3.48
C LEU A 91 -2.14 17.93 4.24
N ALA A 92 -2.03 17.07 5.25
CA ALA A 92 -0.83 16.96 6.07
C ALA A 92 0.39 16.46 5.27
N SER A 93 0.12 15.74 4.17
CA SER A 93 1.06 15.15 3.22
C SER A 93 1.45 16.08 2.06
N THR A 94 1.18 17.39 2.14
CA THR A 94 1.44 18.34 1.04
C THR A 94 2.94 18.50 0.74
N ILE A 95 3.81 18.38 1.76
CA ILE A 95 5.27 18.42 1.61
C ILE A 95 5.76 16.97 1.51
N ASP A 96 6.50 16.64 0.45
CA ASP A 96 7.03 15.30 0.09
C ASP A 96 6.01 14.24 -0.38
N GLY A 97 4.71 14.54 -0.33
CA GLY A 97 3.67 13.63 -0.81
C GLY A 97 3.49 12.38 0.05
N VAL A 98 2.91 11.33 -0.55
CA VAL A 98 2.68 10.05 0.14
C VAL A 98 3.46 8.93 -0.55
N GLY A 99 4.39 8.31 0.18
CA GLY A 99 5.16 7.15 -0.27
C GLY A 99 4.60 5.83 0.24
N LEU A 100 4.27 4.90 -0.66
CA LEU A 100 3.80 3.55 -0.33
C LEU A 100 4.71 2.48 -0.92
N SER A 101 5.55 1.86 -0.08
CA SER A 101 6.35 0.69 -0.47
C SER A 101 5.61 -0.59 -0.08
N LEU A 102 4.95 -1.22 -1.06
CA LEU A 102 4.05 -2.35 -0.87
C LEU A 102 4.40 -3.53 -1.80
N PRO A 103 4.19 -4.79 -1.38
CA PRO A 103 4.50 -5.98 -2.18
C PRO A 103 3.77 -6.01 -3.53
N ARG A 104 4.12 -6.98 -4.37
CA ARG A 104 3.37 -7.24 -5.60
C ARG A 104 1.93 -7.65 -5.25
N GLN A 105 0.97 -7.14 -6.03
CA GLN A 105 -0.41 -7.64 -6.09
C GLN A 105 -1.25 -7.56 -4.81
N VAL A 106 -0.83 -6.78 -3.81
CA VAL A 106 -1.65 -6.52 -2.61
C VAL A 106 -2.80 -5.52 -2.86
N GLY A 107 -3.19 -5.26 -4.11
CA GLY A 107 -4.25 -4.28 -4.40
C GLY A 107 -3.86 -2.81 -4.17
N LYS A 108 -2.56 -2.45 -4.20
CA LYS A 108 -2.13 -1.04 -4.06
C LYS A 108 -2.72 -0.11 -5.12
N THR A 109 -2.80 -0.57 -6.37
CA THR A 109 -3.41 0.22 -7.46
C THR A 109 -4.92 0.32 -7.30
N TYR A 110 -5.55 -0.74 -6.80
CA TYR A 110 -6.97 -0.74 -6.49
C TYR A 110 -7.32 0.32 -5.45
N LEU A 111 -6.53 0.41 -4.36
CA LEU A 111 -6.69 1.45 -3.35
C LEU A 111 -6.59 2.86 -3.94
N ILE A 112 -5.51 3.14 -4.68
CA ILE A 112 -5.26 4.48 -5.23
C ILE A 112 -6.32 4.87 -6.27
N ALA A 113 -6.66 3.97 -7.20
CA ALA A 113 -7.66 4.25 -8.23
C ALA A 113 -9.05 4.49 -7.61
N SER A 114 -9.49 3.61 -6.71
CA SER A 114 -10.80 3.73 -6.04
C SER A 114 -10.92 5.02 -5.24
N MET A 115 -9.83 5.41 -4.56
CA MET A 115 -9.77 6.67 -3.84
C MET A 115 -9.88 7.88 -4.78
N MET A 116 -9.21 7.88 -5.94
CA MET A 116 -9.34 8.99 -6.89
C MET A 116 -10.74 9.10 -7.46
N PHE A 117 -11.37 7.99 -7.86
CA PHE A 117 -12.76 8.02 -8.34
C PHE A 117 -13.72 8.56 -7.28
N ALA A 118 -13.58 8.12 -6.03
CA ALA A 118 -14.41 8.61 -4.94
C ALA A 118 -14.18 10.11 -4.64
N LEU A 119 -12.94 10.60 -4.77
CA LEU A 119 -12.66 12.04 -4.65
C LEU A 119 -13.31 12.85 -5.78
N CYS A 120 -13.25 12.37 -7.02
CA CYS A 120 -13.92 13.03 -8.16
C CYS A 120 -15.44 13.05 -8.00
N VAL A 121 -16.04 12.01 -7.44
CA VAL A 121 -17.49 11.94 -7.17
C VAL A 121 -17.90 12.87 -6.02
N ASN A 122 -17.03 13.04 -5.02
CA ASN A 122 -17.31 13.86 -3.84
C ASN A 122 -17.07 15.36 -4.08
N THR A 123 -16.14 15.70 -4.97
CA THR A 123 -15.77 17.08 -5.26
C THR A 123 -15.80 17.31 -6.77
N PRO A 124 -16.92 17.79 -7.34
CA PRO A 124 -16.96 18.14 -8.75
C PRO A 124 -15.98 19.29 -9.04
N GLY A 125 -15.12 19.14 -10.06
CA GLY A 125 -14.12 20.16 -10.46
C GLY A 125 -12.76 20.08 -9.75
N LEU A 126 -12.42 18.93 -9.16
CA LEU A 126 -11.15 18.73 -8.43
C LEU A 126 -9.92 18.43 -9.33
N LEU A 127 -10.15 18.03 -10.59
CA LEU A 127 -9.13 17.79 -11.61
C LEU A 127 -9.26 18.82 -12.73
#